data_AF-A0A4S2HE48-F1
#
_entry.id   AF-A0A4S2HE48-F1
#
_cell.length_a   1.000
_cell.length_b   1.000
_cell.length_c   1.000
_cell.angle_alpha   90.00
_cell.angle_beta   90.00
_cell.angle_gamma   90.00
#
_symmetry.space_group_name_H-M   'P 1'
#
loop_
_entity.id
_entity.type
_entity.pdbx_description
1 polymer ?
#
loop_
_entity_poly.entity_id
_entity_poly.type
_entity_poly.pdbx_seq_one_letter_code
_entity_poly.pdbx_strand_id
1 'polypeptide(L)'
;MSSREKPIEIITPPNMLRVKVGGRLPAADPEAIARAEKALDQLSGEFGNWLGQEVDKLEAALKDVKTHGLAGDHGDALFTVAHDLRGLGSTYEFPLVTRIAASLARLIETPEKRSTVPTPLAEAHVHTIRAALIQNIRTDQDPVGRQLAEELETRVVALVGEPT
;
A
#
# COMPACT_ATOMS: atom_id res chain seq x y z
N MET A 1 -10.16 -36.64 -77.60
CA MET A 1 -10.60 -35.43 -76.87
C MET A 1 -9.56 -35.16 -75.78
N SER A 2 -8.53 -34.36 -76.07
CA SER A 2 -7.45 -34.03 -75.13
C SER A 2 -7.83 -32.73 -74.42
N SER A 3 -8.09 -32.79 -73.12
CA SER A 3 -8.39 -31.61 -72.31
C SER A 3 -7.08 -31.01 -71.81
N ARG A 4 -6.86 -29.75 -72.16
CA ARG A 4 -5.62 -28.99 -71.95
C ARG A 4 -5.65 -28.42 -70.53
N GLU A 5 -4.85 -28.98 -69.62
CA GLU A 5 -4.69 -28.44 -68.27
C GLU A 5 -4.05 -27.04 -68.35
N LYS A 6 -4.74 -26.03 -67.81
CA LYS A 6 -4.23 -24.65 -67.74
C LYS A 6 -3.20 -24.56 -66.60
N PRO A 7 -2.06 -23.90 -66.81
CA PRO A 7 -1.05 -23.76 -65.77
C PRO A 7 -1.60 -22.90 -64.63
N ILE A 8 -1.47 -23.41 -63.41
CA ILE A 8 -1.94 -22.75 -62.18
C ILE A 8 -0.85 -21.76 -61.77
N GLU A 9 -1.15 -20.47 -61.81
CA GLU A 9 -0.21 -19.43 -61.40
C GLU A 9 -0.49 -19.05 -59.93
N ILE A 10 0.43 -19.45 -59.04
CA ILE A 10 0.31 -19.20 -57.60
C ILE A 10 0.92 -17.82 -57.30
N ILE A 11 0.05 -16.81 -57.17
CA ILE A 11 0.47 -15.49 -56.68
C ILE A 11 0.59 -15.58 -55.17
N THR A 12 1.83 -15.59 -54.67
CA THR A 12 2.10 -15.55 -53.23
C THR A 12 2.19 -14.08 -52.80
N PRO A 13 1.20 -13.53 -52.08
CA PRO A 13 1.27 -12.15 -51.63
C PRO A 13 2.44 -11.97 -50.66
N PRO A 14 3.27 -10.91 -50.82
CA PRO A 14 4.38 -10.67 -49.90
C PRO A 14 3.82 -10.42 -48.49
N ASN A 15 4.37 -11.11 -47.49
CA ASN A 15 3.93 -11.04 -46.11
C ASN A 15 4.28 -9.66 -45.49
N MET A 16 3.38 -8.69 -45.66
CA MET A 16 3.55 -7.31 -45.18
C MET A 16 3.31 -7.15 -43.67
N LEU A 17 2.89 -8.21 -42.96
CA LEU A 17 2.68 -8.15 -41.51
C LEU A 17 4.01 -7.97 -40.77
N ARG A 18 5.09 -8.62 -41.25
CA ARG A 18 6.45 -8.45 -40.67
C ARG A 18 6.98 -7.01 -40.77
N VAL A 19 6.49 -6.23 -41.73
CA VAL A 19 6.89 -4.83 -41.91
C VAL A 19 6.14 -3.92 -40.93
N LYS A 20 4.87 -4.23 -40.62
CA LYS A 20 4.04 -3.44 -39.68
C LYS A 20 4.24 -3.80 -38.20
N VAL A 21 4.69 -5.01 -37.89
CA VAL A 21 4.85 -5.47 -36.50
C VAL A 21 6.10 -4.90 -35.82
N GLY A 22 6.97 -4.19 -36.55
CA GLY A 22 8.24 -3.71 -36.01
C GLY A 22 9.15 -4.90 -35.69
N GLY A 23 10.46 -4.71 -35.85
CA GLY A 23 11.42 -5.74 -35.50
C GLY A 23 11.31 -6.13 -34.02
N ARG A 24 11.87 -7.31 -33.69
CA ARG A 24 12.17 -7.76 -32.32
C ARG A 24 12.75 -6.55 -31.57
N LEU A 25 12.08 -6.11 -30.50
CA LEU A 25 12.58 -5.03 -29.64
C LEU A 25 14.06 -5.29 -29.36
N PRO A 26 14.97 -4.32 -29.57
CA PRO A 26 16.36 -4.50 -29.18
C PRO A 26 16.40 -4.88 -27.70
N ALA A 27 17.36 -5.72 -27.31
CA ALA A 27 17.62 -5.98 -25.89
C ALA A 27 17.72 -4.62 -25.20
N ALA A 28 16.91 -4.41 -24.16
CA ALA A 28 16.80 -3.12 -23.50
C ALA A 28 18.19 -2.63 -23.11
N ASP A 29 18.52 -1.40 -23.54
CA ASP A 29 19.81 -0.78 -23.30
C ASP A 29 20.11 -0.79 -21.79
N PRO A 30 21.20 -1.45 -21.35
CA PRO A 30 21.57 -1.50 -19.93
C PRO A 30 21.66 -0.11 -19.28
N GLU A 31 22.06 0.93 -20.04
CA GLU A 31 22.09 2.30 -19.52
C GLU A 31 20.68 2.91 -19.35
N ALA A 32 19.73 2.50 -20.19
CA ALA A 32 18.33 2.90 -20.05
C ALA A 32 17.67 2.19 -18.86
N ILE A 33 17.99 0.90 -18.63
CA ILE A 33 17.55 0.15 -17.45
C ILE A 33 18.13 0.78 -16.19
N ALA A 34 19.44 1.04 -16.13
CA ALA A 34 20.09 1.64 -14.97
C ALA A 34 19.55 3.06 -14.66
N ARG A 35 19.23 3.85 -15.69
CA ARG A 35 18.56 5.16 -15.50
C ARG A 35 17.13 4.99 -14.95
N ALA A 36 16.39 3.99 -15.40
CA ALA A 36 15.04 3.71 -14.91
C ALA A 36 15.08 3.24 -13.44
N GLU A 37 15.97 2.31 -13.09
CA GLU A 37 16.17 1.84 -11.72
C GLU A 37 16.58 2.96 -10.78
N LYS A 38 17.51 3.83 -11.20
CA LYS A 38 17.92 5.00 -10.40
C LYS A 38 16.77 6.00 -10.19
N ALA A 39 15.92 6.21 -11.19
CA ALA A 39 14.75 7.06 -11.05
C ALA A 39 13.71 6.46 -10.10
N LEU A 40 13.54 5.13 -10.13
CA LEU A 40 12.70 4.40 -9.17
C LEU A 40 13.25 4.50 -7.74
N ASP A 41 14.56 4.35 -7.56
CA ASP A 41 15.21 4.43 -6.24
C ASP A 41 15.08 5.83 -5.61
N GLN A 42 15.23 6.89 -6.43
CA GLN A 42 14.96 8.27 -6.00
C GLN A 42 13.48 8.45 -5.58
N LEU A 43 12.55 7.84 -6.31
CA LEU A 43 11.13 7.91 -5.99
C LEU A 43 10.79 7.14 -4.71
N SER A 44 11.41 5.99 -4.46
CA SER A 44 11.28 5.25 -3.19
C SER A 44 11.77 6.07 -1.98
N GLY A 45 12.79 6.93 -2.16
CA GLY A 45 13.20 7.88 -1.13
C GLY A 45 12.11 8.89 -0.77
N GLU A 46 11.37 9.40 -1.76
CA GLU A 46 10.24 10.32 -1.55
C GLU A 46 9.06 9.65 -0.85
N PHE A 47 8.82 8.34 -1.08
CA PHE A 47 7.75 7.59 -0.42
C PHE A 47 7.88 7.60 1.11
N GLY A 48 9.11 7.48 1.63
CA GLY A 48 9.36 7.56 3.08
C GLY A 48 9.02 8.93 3.66
N ASN A 49 9.33 10.00 2.93
CA ASN A 49 8.99 11.37 3.33
C ASN A 49 7.47 11.60 3.32
N TRP A 50 6.78 11.17 2.26
CA TRP A 50 5.32 11.29 2.17
C TRP A 50 4.62 10.47 3.25
N LEU A 51 5.05 9.22 3.48
CA LEU A 51 4.53 8.42 4.58
C LEU A 51 4.78 9.09 5.93
N GLY A 52 5.96 9.69 6.13
CA GLY A 52 6.27 10.47 7.33
C GLY A 52 5.29 11.60 7.57
N GLN A 53 4.93 12.36 6.53
CA GLN A 53 3.93 13.43 6.62
C GLN A 53 2.54 12.90 7.00
N GLU A 54 2.15 11.73 6.48
CA GLU A 54 0.88 11.10 6.88
C GLU A 54 0.90 10.63 8.34
N VAL A 55 2.03 10.09 8.82
CA VAL A 55 2.19 9.72 10.24
C VAL A 55 2.22 10.95 11.14
N ASP A 56 2.79 12.08 10.69
CA ASP A 56 2.73 13.35 11.43
C ASP A 56 1.28 13.85 11.62
N LYS A 57 0.45 13.73 10.58
CA LYS A 57 -1.00 14.02 10.69
C LYS A 57 -1.69 13.07 11.68
N LEU A 58 -1.31 11.78 11.67
CA LEU A 58 -1.89 10.78 12.57
C LEU A 58 -1.56 11.12 14.04
N GLU A 59 -0.33 11.51 14.34
CA GLU A 59 0.07 11.95 15.68
C GLU A 59 -0.61 13.25 16.12
N ALA A 60 -0.79 14.20 15.20
CA ALA A 60 -1.54 15.41 15.48
C ALA A 60 -3.00 15.10 15.86
N ALA A 61 -3.68 14.25 15.08
CA ALA A 61 -5.03 13.81 15.40
C ALA A 61 -5.11 13.07 16.74
N LEU A 62 -4.11 12.24 17.05
CA LEU A 62 -4.04 11.57 18.36
C LEU A 62 -3.90 12.58 19.51
N LYS A 63 -3.10 13.64 19.34
CA LYS A 63 -2.93 14.67 20.37
C LYS A 63 -4.24 15.38 20.69
N ASP A 64 -5.05 15.66 19.66
CA ASP A 64 -6.38 16.25 19.84
C ASP A 64 -7.31 15.27 20.55
N VAL A 65 -7.32 13.99 20.15
CA VAL A 65 -8.05 12.92 20.83
C VAL A 65 -7.65 12.76 22.30
N LYS A 66 -6.37 12.92 22.65
CA LYS A 66 -5.92 12.87 24.05
C LYS A 66 -6.46 14.03 24.90
N THR A 67 -6.79 15.15 24.26
CA THR A 67 -7.32 16.35 24.93
C THR A 67 -8.84 16.31 25.00
N HIS A 68 -9.50 15.90 23.93
CA HIS A 68 -10.95 16.02 23.75
C HIS A 68 -11.72 14.69 23.82
N GLY A 69 -11.01 13.56 23.74
CA GLY A 69 -11.58 12.21 23.73
C GLY A 69 -11.75 11.64 22.32
N LEU A 70 -12.05 10.34 22.27
CA LEU A 70 -12.34 9.60 21.02
C LEU A 70 -13.79 9.79 20.55
N ALA A 71 -14.70 10.19 21.43
CA ALA A 71 -16.10 10.40 21.07
C ALA A 71 -16.26 11.74 20.33
N GLY A 72 -16.86 11.70 19.13
CA GLY A 72 -17.13 12.88 18.31
C GLY A 72 -16.04 13.18 17.26
N ASP A 73 -16.01 14.44 16.83
CA ASP A 73 -15.29 14.90 15.62
C ASP A 73 -13.77 14.60 15.65
N HIS A 74 -13.13 14.66 16.82
CA HIS A 74 -11.70 14.34 16.94
C HIS A 74 -11.40 12.86 16.70
N GLY A 75 -12.30 11.97 17.13
CA GLY A 75 -12.21 10.55 16.83
C GLY A 75 -12.48 10.25 15.36
N ASP A 76 -13.41 10.98 14.73
CA ASP A 76 -13.63 10.90 13.27
C ASP A 76 -12.38 11.33 12.50
N ALA A 77 -11.74 12.44 12.89
CA ALA A 77 -10.51 12.90 12.28
C ALA A 77 -9.38 11.86 12.41
N LEU A 78 -9.21 11.26 13.59
CA LEU A 78 -8.24 10.18 13.79
C LEU A 78 -8.56 8.95 12.91
N PHE A 79 -9.84 8.58 12.81
CA PHE A 79 -10.28 7.49 11.95
C PHE A 79 -9.96 7.76 10.48
N THR A 80 -10.26 8.95 9.96
CA THR A 80 -9.97 9.31 8.56
C THR A 80 -8.49 9.14 8.25
N VAL A 81 -7.60 9.70 9.08
CA VAL A 81 -6.15 9.59 8.83
C VAL A 81 -5.68 8.14 8.92
N ALA A 82 -6.17 7.35 9.89
CA ALA A 82 -5.83 5.93 10.00
C ALA A 82 -6.34 5.12 8.79
N HIS A 83 -7.54 5.43 8.30
CA HIS A 83 -8.14 4.76 7.14
C HIS A 83 -7.37 5.05 5.86
N ASP A 84 -6.94 6.30 5.64
CA ASP A 84 -6.12 6.68 4.49
C ASP A 84 -4.75 6.00 4.56
N LEU A 85 -4.13 5.99 5.75
CA LEU A 85 -2.82 5.38 5.97
C LEU A 85 -2.83 3.87 5.71
N ARG A 86 -3.94 3.17 5.98
CA ARG A 86 -4.15 1.78 5.58
C ARG A 86 -3.98 1.60 4.06
N GLY A 87 -4.53 2.51 3.26
CA GLY A 87 -4.43 2.48 1.81
C GLY A 87 -3.05 2.87 1.27
N LEU A 88 -2.36 3.79 1.96
CA LEU A 88 -1.10 4.37 1.50
C LEU A 88 0.15 3.55 1.87
N GLY A 89 0.16 2.87 3.03
CA GLY A 89 1.35 2.19 3.54
C GLY A 89 1.96 1.18 2.56
N SER A 90 1.16 0.31 1.96
CA SER A 90 1.60 -0.65 0.95
C SER A 90 2.13 0.02 -0.32
N THR A 91 1.53 1.13 -0.77
CA THR A 91 2.01 1.90 -1.92
C THR A 91 3.39 2.49 -1.65
N TYR A 92 3.68 2.84 -0.41
CA TYR A 92 4.98 3.38 0.02
C TYR A 92 5.96 2.30 0.50
N GLU A 93 5.69 1.02 0.24
CA GLU A 93 6.55 -0.12 0.62
C GLU A 93 6.63 -0.40 2.14
N PHE A 94 5.62 0.02 2.91
CA PHE A 94 5.46 -0.28 4.34
C PHE A 94 4.17 -1.10 4.61
N PRO A 95 4.08 -2.36 4.16
CA PRO A 95 2.89 -3.20 4.39
C PRO A 95 2.57 -3.43 5.88
N LEU A 96 3.58 -3.40 6.77
CA LEU A 96 3.34 -3.49 8.22
C LEU A 96 2.58 -2.25 8.74
N VAL A 97 2.90 -1.06 8.24
CA VAL A 97 2.16 0.16 8.58
C VAL A 97 0.70 0.04 8.11
N THR A 98 0.48 -0.46 6.89
CA THR A 98 -0.88 -0.74 6.39
C THR A 98 -1.65 -1.68 7.32
N ARG A 99 -1.03 -2.77 7.79
CA ARG A 99 -1.64 -3.74 8.71
C ARG A 99 -2.04 -3.08 10.03
N ILE A 100 -1.13 -2.35 10.67
CA ILE A 100 -1.40 -1.69 11.96
C ILE A 100 -2.44 -0.58 11.81
N ALA A 101 -2.37 0.21 10.74
CA ALA A 101 -3.36 1.25 10.44
C ALA A 101 -4.76 0.66 10.17
N ALA A 102 -4.84 -0.50 9.52
CA ALA A 102 -6.11 -1.22 9.34
C ALA A 102 -6.71 -1.67 10.68
N SER A 103 -5.88 -2.21 11.58
CA SER A 103 -6.29 -2.57 12.94
C SER A 103 -6.81 -1.35 13.71
N LEU A 104 -6.10 -0.22 13.64
CA LEU A 104 -6.55 1.03 14.26
C LEU A 104 -7.87 1.52 13.66
N ALA A 105 -7.97 1.62 12.33
CA ALA A 105 -9.19 2.07 11.66
C ALA A 105 -10.39 1.22 12.06
N ARG A 106 -10.22 -0.10 12.16
CA ARG A 106 -11.26 -1.03 12.64
C ARG A 106 -11.65 -0.79 14.09
N LEU A 107 -10.68 -0.52 14.95
CA LEU A 107 -10.88 -0.24 16.37
C LEU A 107 -11.77 0.99 16.58
N ILE A 108 -11.59 2.04 15.77
CA ILE A 108 -12.29 3.33 15.93
C ILE A 108 -13.30 3.64 14.80
N GLU A 109 -13.72 2.61 14.05
CA GLU A 109 -14.52 2.75 12.83
C GLU A 109 -15.84 3.48 13.04
N THR A 110 -16.61 3.06 14.05
CA THR A 110 -17.95 3.58 14.30
C THR A 110 -17.99 4.45 15.55
N PRO A 111 -18.96 5.37 15.67
CA PRO A 111 -19.15 6.17 16.88
C PRO A 111 -19.36 5.32 18.15
N GLU A 112 -20.02 4.17 18.03
CA GLU A 112 -20.27 3.25 19.14
C GLU A 112 -18.96 2.60 19.63
N LYS A 113 -18.10 2.18 18.70
CA LYS A 113 -16.76 1.67 19.03
C LYS A 113 -15.94 2.77 19.69
N ARG A 114 -15.88 3.96 19.10
CA ARG A 114 -15.14 5.13 19.64
C ARG A 114 -15.55 5.51 21.07
N SER A 115 -16.79 5.27 21.44
CA SER A 115 -17.30 5.55 22.78
C SER A 115 -16.87 4.52 23.84
N THR A 116 -16.44 3.33 23.44
CA THR A 116 -16.08 2.22 24.34
C THR A 116 -14.59 1.89 24.33
N VAL A 117 -13.85 2.35 23.32
CA VAL A 117 -12.42 2.09 23.17
C VAL A 117 -11.58 2.86 24.20
N PRO A 118 -10.67 2.18 24.91
CA PRO A 118 -9.66 2.85 25.71
C PRO A 118 -8.70 3.64 24.82
N THR A 119 -8.60 4.96 25.01
CA THR A 119 -7.65 5.83 24.31
C THR A 119 -6.20 5.30 24.31
N PRO A 120 -5.67 4.69 25.39
CA PRO A 120 -4.31 4.12 25.37
C PRO A 120 -4.10 3.01 24.33
N LEU A 121 -5.16 2.28 23.93
CA LEU A 121 -5.04 1.27 22.87
C LEU A 121 -4.91 1.93 21.50
N ALA A 122 -5.68 2.99 21.23
CA ALA A 122 -5.51 3.77 20.00
C ALA A 122 -4.13 4.44 19.94
N GLU A 123 -3.68 5.02 21.05
CA GLU A 123 -2.32 5.58 21.19
C GLU A 123 -1.22 4.56 20.89
N ALA A 124 -1.36 3.33 21.40
CA ALA A 124 -0.40 2.27 21.15
C ALA A 124 -0.26 1.93 19.65
N HIS A 125 -1.36 1.97 18.87
CA HIS A 125 -1.29 1.76 17.42
C HIS A 125 -0.50 2.87 16.74
N VAL A 126 -0.80 4.13 17.05
CA VAL A 126 -0.11 5.29 16.46
C VAL A 126 1.38 5.28 16.78
N HIS A 127 1.75 5.00 18.03
CA HIS A 127 3.15 4.89 18.43
C HIS A 127 3.86 3.72 17.74
N THR A 128 3.18 2.58 17.55
CA THR A 128 3.74 1.44 16.82
C THR A 128 3.99 1.78 15.35
N ILE A 129 3.06 2.50 14.70
CA ILE A 129 3.23 3.01 13.33
C ILE A 129 4.43 3.95 13.24
N ARG A 130 4.54 4.92 14.16
CA ARG A 130 5.70 5.84 14.22
C ARG A 130 7.01 5.08 14.42
N ALA A 131 7.02 4.12 15.34
CA ALA A 131 8.20 3.32 15.64
C ALA A 131 8.63 2.45 14.45
N ALA A 132 7.67 1.86 13.72
CA ALA A 132 7.94 1.10 12.50
C ALA A 132 8.56 1.99 11.42
N LEU A 133 8.07 3.22 11.26
CA LEU A 133 8.65 4.18 10.31
C LEU A 133 10.09 4.58 10.70
N ILE A 134 10.32 4.99 11.96
CA ILE A 134 11.65 5.43 12.43
C ILE A 134 12.68 4.30 12.32
N GLN A 135 12.28 3.07 12.65
CA GLN A 135 13.16 1.90 12.60
C GLN A 135 13.21 1.27 11.21
N ASN A 136 12.52 1.84 10.21
CA ASN A 136 12.39 1.31 8.86
C ASN A 136 11.93 -0.17 8.82
N ILE A 137 11.03 -0.54 9.75
CA ILE A 137 10.41 -1.86 9.81
C ILE A 137 9.23 -1.89 8.84
N ARG A 138 9.47 -2.48 7.67
CA ARG A 138 8.51 -2.44 6.55
C ARG A 138 7.54 -3.61 6.55
N THR A 139 8.00 -4.80 6.89
CA THR A 139 7.26 -6.06 6.71
C THR A 139 7.18 -6.85 8.02
N ASP A 140 6.35 -7.88 8.00
CA ASP A 140 6.18 -8.86 9.08
C ASP A 140 7.33 -9.88 9.18
N GLN A 141 8.37 -9.75 8.35
CA GLN A 141 9.60 -10.52 8.48
C GLN A 141 10.45 -10.04 9.66
N ASP A 142 10.23 -8.80 10.10
CA ASP A 142 10.77 -8.34 11.37
C ASP A 142 9.95 -8.95 12.52
N PRO A 143 10.59 -9.74 13.41
CA PRO A 143 9.87 -10.44 14.47
C PRO A 143 9.26 -9.49 15.50
N VAL A 144 9.89 -8.33 15.73
CA VAL A 144 9.39 -7.33 16.69
C VAL A 144 8.16 -6.64 16.11
N GLY A 145 8.25 -6.19 14.85
CA GLY A 145 7.13 -5.56 14.15
C GLY A 145 5.92 -6.49 14.04
N ARG A 146 6.15 -7.75 13.70
CA ARG A 146 5.10 -8.78 13.62
C ARG A 146 4.42 -9.00 14.97
N GLN A 147 5.21 -9.22 16.03
CA GLN A 147 4.67 -9.49 17.36
C GLN A 147 3.84 -8.31 17.90
N LEU A 148 4.28 -7.07 17.67
CA LEU A 148 3.52 -5.88 18.06
C LEU A 148 2.20 -5.77 17.30
N ALA A 149 2.20 -6.02 15.99
CA ALA A 149 0.98 -5.99 15.20
C ALA A 149 -0.02 -7.08 15.66
N GLU A 150 0.44 -8.30 15.89
CA GLU A 150 -0.38 -9.41 16.37
C GLU A 150 -0.99 -9.14 17.75
N GLU A 151 -0.22 -8.57 18.68
CA GLU A 151 -0.71 -8.23 20.02
C GLU A 151 -1.78 -7.14 19.95
N LEU A 152 -1.55 -6.08 19.17
CA LEU A 152 -2.54 -5.02 18.96
C LEU A 152 -3.83 -5.57 18.36
N GLU A 153 -3.75 -6.37 17.30
CA GLU A 153 -4.89 -7.00 16.65
C GLU A 153 -5.65 -7.92 17.60
N THR A 154 -4.95 -8.72 18.40
CA THR A 154 -5.56 -9.58 19.43
C THR A 154 -6.38 -8.76 20.41
N ARG A 155 -5.85 -7.63 20.89
CA ARG A 155 -6.56 -6.72 21.79
C ARG A 155 -7.75 -6.04 21.11
N VAL A 156 -7.63 -5.71 19.82
CA VAL A 156 -8.74 -5.17 19.03
C VAL A 156 -9.84 -6.22 18.92
N VAL A 157 -9.52 -7.46 18.55
CA VAL A 157 -10.50 -8.56 18.42
C VAL A 157 -11.23 -8.80 19.74
N ALA A 158 -10.52 -8.84 20.85
CA ALA A 158 -11.11 -9.02 22.18
C ALA A 158 -12.13 -7.91 22.53
N LEU A 159 -11.99 -6.71 21.95
CA LEU A 159 -12.83 -5.55 22.25
C LEU A 159 -13.97 -5.36 21.25
N VAL A 160 -13.72 -5.56 19.95
CA VAL A 160 -14.69 -5.26 18.87
C VAL A 160 -15.20 -6.50 18.11
N GLY A 161 -14.82 -7.71 18.54
CA GLY A 161 -15.23 -8.98 17.92
C GLY A 161 -14.25 -9.47 16.84
N GLU A 162 -14.58 -10.56 16.13
CA GLU A 162 -13.80 -11.05 14.97
C GLU A 162 -14.08 -10.19 13.71
N PRO A 163 -13.15 -10.12 12.75
CA PRO A 163 -13.42 -9.45 11.47
C PRO A 163 -14.47 -10.24 10.69
N THR A 164 -15.55 -9.57 10.27
CA THR A 164 -16.61 -10.16 9.44
C THR A 164 -16.16 -10.41 8.01
#